data_AF-A0A2N6Q2J7-F1
#
_entry.id   AF-A0A2N6Q2J7-F1
#
_cell.length_a   1.000
_cell.length_b   1.000
_cell.length_c   1.000
_cell.angle_alpha   90.00
_cell.angle_beta   90.00
_cell.angle_gamma   90.00
#
_symmetry.space_group_name_H-M   'P 1'
#
loop_
_entity.id
_entity.type
_entity.pdbx_description
1 polymer ?
#
loop_
_entity_poly.entity_id
_entity_poly.type
_entity_poly.pdbx_seq_one_letter_code
_entity_poly.pdbx_strand_id
1 'polypeptide(L)'
;MGSDSDWRVMSDASQALTDFGIPHEVEVVSAHRTPDKLMSYAREARSRGLRVIIAGAGGAAHLPGMLASMTALPVVGVPVPLAYLDGMDSLLSIVQMPAGIPVATVSIGGARNAGLLAARILGAADDELADRVEAYAVDLEAQVEEKNDRLKGSL
;
A
#
# COMPACT_ATOMS: atom_id res chain seq x y z
N MET A 1 4.40 -7.95 -3.83
CA MET A 1 3.57 -7.75 -5.06
C MET A 1 3.51 -9.03 -5.87
N GLY A 2 2.53 -9.18 -6.75
CA GLY A 2 2.28 -10.43 -7.48
C GLY A 2 3.24 -10.70 -8.64
N SER A 3 3.79 -9.64 -9.22
CA SER A 3 4.71 -9.64 -10.36
C SER A 3 5.73 -8.52 -10.23
N ASP A 4 6.92 -8.68 -10.80
CA ASP A 4 7.94 -7.62 -10.89
C ASP A 4 7.45 -6.40 -11.69
N SER A 5 6.61 -6.63 -12.70
CA SER A 5 5.91 -5.57 -13.46
C SER A 5 5.07 -4.63 -12.60
N ASP A 6 4.63 -5.08 -11.42
CA ASP A 6 3.86 -4.24 -10.47
C ASP A 6 4.77 -3.20 -9.80
N TRP A 7 6.09 -3.37 -9.85
CA TRP A 7 7.07 -2.49 -9.20
C TRP A 7 6.95 -1.03 -9.66
N ARG A 8 6.59 -0.81 -10.93
CA ARG A 8 6.36 0.54 -11.49
C ARG A 8 5.29 1.35 -10.74
N VAL A 9 4.39 0.67 -10.03
CA VAL A 9 3.37 1.27 -9.16
C VAL A 9 3.84 1.16 -7.71
N MET A 10 4.26 -0.03 -7.29
CA MET A 10 4.56 -0.32 -5.89
C MET A 10 5.81 0.39 -5.35
N SER A 11 6.71 0.87 -6.21
CA SER A 11 7.84 1.71 -5.82
C SER A 11 7.40 2.97 -5.08
N ASP A 12 6.21 3.51 -5.37
CA ASP A 12 5.70 4.71 -4.70
C ASP A 12 5.35 4.45 -3.23
N ALA A 13 4.96 3.21 -2.87
CA ALA A 13 4.79 2.82 -1.49
C ALA A 13 6.15 2.75 -0.77
N SER A 14 7.17 2.17 -1.43
CA SER A 14 8.54 2.11 -0.91
C SER A 14 9.12 3.51 -0.69
N GLN A 15 8.89 4.42 -1.65
CA GLN A 15 9.32 5.81 -1.52
C GLN A 15 8.61 6.50 -0.35
N ALA A 16 7.28 6.38 -0.23
CA ALA A 16 6.56 6.94 0.91
C ALA A 16 7.09 6.42 2.26
N LEU A 17 7.29 5.11 2.41
CA LEU A 17 7.85 4.54 3.63
C LEU A 17 9.26 5.06 3.91
N THR A 18 10.08 5.26 2.87
CA THR A 18 11.42 5.87 2.98
C THR A 18 11.33 7.32 3.45
N ASP A 19 10.40 8.12 2.91
CA ASP A 19 10.17 9.51 3.30
C ASP A 19 9.84 9.63 4.80
N PHE A 20 9.12 8.64 5.37
CA PHE A 20 8.84 8.55 6.82
C PHE A 20 9.89 7.76 7.61
N GLY A 21 11.02 7.39 7.02
CA GLY A 21 12.07 6.62 7.70
C GLY A 21 11.59 5.28 8.27
N ILE A 22 10.59 4.66 7.64
CA ILE A 22 10.02 3.36 8.06
C ILE A 22 10.80 2.24 7.36
N PRO A 23 11.53 1.39 8.10
CA PRO A 23 12.20 0.23 7.53
C PRO A 23 11.17 -0.72 6.89
N HIS A 24 11.48 -1.21 5.69
CA HIS A 24 10.58 -2.10 4.97
C HIS A 24 11.36 -3.06 4.07
N GLU A 25 10.71 -4.16 3.72
CA GLU A 25 11.20 -5.14 2.75
C GLU A 25 10.30 -5.15 1.50
N VAL A 26 10.86 -5.54 0.36
CA VAL A 26 10.14 -5.64 -0.92
C VAL A 26 10.31 -7.04 -1.47
N GLU A 27 9.19 -7.69 -1.77
CA GLU A 27 9.18 -9.08 -2.23
C GLU A 27 8.18 -9.32 -3.38
N VAL A 28 8.57 -10.19 -4.32
CA VAL A 28 7.66 -10.76 -5.32
C VAL A 28 7.08 -12.06 -4.77
N VAL A 29 5.76 -12.07 -4.57
CA VAL A 29 4.97 -13.15 -3.97
C VAL A 29 3.68 -13.28 -4.77
N SER A 30 3.52 -14.38 -5.52
CA SER A 30 2.38 -14.56 -6.42
C SER A 30 1.38 -15.52 -5.81
N ALA A 31 0.15 -15.05 -5.57
CA ALA A 31 -0.93 -15.90 -5.06
C ALA A 31 -1.24 -17.09 -6.00
N HIS A 32 -1.10 -16.89 -7.30
CA HIS A 32 -1.45 -17.90 -8.31
C HIS A 32 -0.26 -18.81 -8.69
N ARG A 33 0.98 -18.30 -8.62
CA ARG A 33 2.17 -19.00 -9.13
C ARG A 33 3.07 -19.55 -8.02
N THR A 34 3.06 -18.95 -6.84
CA THR A 34 3.87 -19.36 -5.68
C THR A 34 3.05 -19.38 -4.38
N PRO A 35 1.94 -20.15 -4.33
CA PRO A 35 1.03 -20.15 -3.18
C PRO A 35 1.70 -20.59 -1.86
N ASP A 36 2.66 -21.51 -1.91
CA ASP A 36 3.42 -21.92 -0.72
C ASP A 36 4.28 -20.77 -0.18
N LYS A 37 4.96 -20.01 -1.05
CA LYS A 37 5.71 -18.81 -0.65
C LYS A 37 4.78 -17.78 -0.02
N LEU A 38 3.58 -17.56 -0.59
CA LEU A 38 2.58 -16.67 -0.02
C LEU A 38 2.21 -17.08 1.40
N MET A 39 1.89 -18.36 1.59
CA MET A 39 1.46 -18.90 2.88
C MET A 39 2.55 -18.77 3.94
N SER A 40 3.80 -19.14 3.62
CA SER A 40 4.93 -18.96 4.53
C SER A 40 5.15 -17.49 4.87
N TYR A 41 5.18 -16.62 3.86
CA TYR A 41 5.36 -15.18 4.06
C TYR A 41 4.31 -14.58 5.01
N ALA A 42 3.03 -14.90 4.80
CA ALA A 42 1.91 -14.39 5.60
C ALA A 42 1.99 -14.84 7.07
N ARG A 43 2.24 -16.14 7.29
CA ARG A 43 2.25 -16.75 8.62
C ARG A 43 3.45 -16.31 9.45
N GLU A 44 4.61 -16.15 8.82
CA GLU A 44 5.87 -15.77 9.48
C GLU A 44 6.02 -14.25 9.63
N ALA A 45 5.28 -13.44 8.88
CA ALA A 45 5.41 -11.98 8.86
C ALA A 45 5.46 -11.37 10.28
N ARG A 46 4.50 -11.75 11.14
CA ARG A 46 4.42 -11.22 12.51
C ARG A 46 5.62 -11.62 13.37
N SER A 47 6.06 -12.87 13.29
CA SER A 47 7.22 -13.34 14.07
C SER A 47 8.55 -12.72 13.59
N ARG A 48 8.62 -12.30 12.32
CA ARG A 48 9.74 -11.54 11.76
C ARG A 48 9.72 -10.04 12.16
N GLY A 49 8.69 -9.59 12.87
CA GLY A 49 8.57 -8.21 13.34
C GLY A 49 7.81 -7.27 12.40
N LEU A 50 7.24 -7.77 11.29
CA LEU A 50 6.39 -6.93 10.43
C LEU A 50 5.14 -6.49 11.17
N ARG A 51 4.71 -5.26 10.88
CA ARG A 51 3.57 -4.60 11.54
C ARG A 51 2.42 -4.25 10.59
N VAL A 52 2.72 -4.04 9.31
CA VAL A 52 1.75 -3.79 8.23
C VAL A 52 2.26 -4.49 6.97
N ILE A 53 1.37 -5.06 6.17
CA ILE A 53 1.71 -5.61 4.85
C ILE A 53 1.02 -4.76 3.78
N ILE A 54 1.79 -4.27 2.80
CA ILE A 54 1.25 -3.62 1.61
C ILE A 54 1.33 -4.59 0.43
N ALA A 55 0.18 -4.90 -0.17
CA ALA A 55 0.05 -5.91 -1.22
C ALA A 55 -0.53 -5.29 -2.50
N GLY A 56 0.28 -5.26 -3.56
CA GLY A 56 -0.15 -4.89 -4.92
C GLY A 56 -0.41 -6.09 -5.81
N ALA A 57 -1.53 -6.08 -6.52
CA ALA A 57 -1.88 -7.06 -7.55
C ALA A 57 -2.88 -6.47 -8.58
N GLY A 58 -2.85 -6.98 -9.81
CA GLY A 58 -3.74 -6.57 -10.89
C GLY A 58 -4.65 -7.70 -11.40
N GLY A 59 -5.77 -7.35 -12.06
CA GLY A 59 -6.72 -8.29 -12.64
C GLY A 59 -7.55 -9.00 -11.58
N ALA A 60 -7.56 -10.34 -11.60
CA ALA A 60 -8.06 -11.17 -10.51
C ALA A 60 -7.10 -11.12 -9.30
N ALA A 61 -7.11 -9.98 -8.62
CA ALA A 61 -6.07 -9.54 -7.69
C ALA A 61 -6.19 -10.18 -6.29
N HIS A 62 -5.92 -11.49 -6.19
CA HIS A 62 -6.13 -12.25 -4.96
C HIS A 62 -5.06 -12.08 -3.87
N LEU A 63 -3.90 -11.50 -4.18
CA LEU A 63 -2.77 -11.42 -3.25
C LEU A 63 -3.13 -10.74 -1.91
N PRO A 64 -3.79 -9.57 -1.87
CA PRO A 64 -4.10 -8.91 -0.60
C PRO A 64 -5.05 -9.72 0.28
N GLY A 65 -6.14 -10.27 -0.30
CA GLY A 65 -7.11 -11.08 0.44
C GLY A 65 -6.52 -12.39 0.96
N MET A 66 -5.65 -13.04 0.19
CA MET A 66 -4.96 -14.27 0.61
C MET A 66 -3.93 -14.02 1.72
N LEU A 67 -3.24 -12.88 1.71
CA LEU A 67 -2.36 -12.49 2.82
C LEU A 67 -3.20 -12.24 4.09
N ALA A 68 -4.28 -11.48 3.97
CA ALA A 68 -5.16 -11.13 5.10
C ALA A 68 -5.81 -12.36 5.75
N SER A 69 -6.09 -13.42 4.98
CA SER A 69 -6.68 -14.65 5.52
C SER A 69 -5.71 -15.51 6.35
N MET A 70 -4.41 -15.22 6.29
CA MET A 70 -3.35 -16.05 6.89
C MET A 70 -2.52 -15.30 7.94
N THR A 71 -2.84 -14.05 8.24
CA THR A 71 -2.11 -13.22 9.20
C THR A 71 -3.04 -12.34 10.01
N ALA A 72 -2.64 -12.00 11.24
CA ALA A 72 -3.35 -11.04 12.08
C ALA A 72 -2.89 -9.59 11.84
N LEU A 73 -1.88 -9.39 10.98
CA LEU A 73 -1.39 -8.06 10.64
C LEU A 73 -2.39 -7.34 9.72
N PRO A 74 -2.51 -6.01 9.83
CA PRO A 74 -3.25 -5.22 8.84
C PRO A 74 -2.64 -5.37 7.45
N VAL A 75 -3.49 -5.65 6.47
CA VAL A 75 -3.11 -5.74 5.05
C VAL A 75 -3.73 -4.58 4.29
N VAL A 76 -2.88 -3.79 3.63
CA VAL A 76 -3.27 -2.70 2.73
C VAL A 76 -3.21 -3.20 1.29
N GLY A 77 -4.33 -3.16 0.59
CA GLY A 77 -4.45 -3.63 -0.79
C GLY A 77 -4.32 -2.50 -1.80
N VAL A 78 -3.42 -2.63 -2.76
CA VAL A 78 -3.24 -1.69 -3.89
C VAL A 78 -3.74 -2.34 -5.17
N PRO A 79 -4.87 -1.90 -5.73
CA PRO A 79 -5.32 -2.34 -7.04
C PRO A 79 -4.37 -1.83 -8.13
N VAL A 80 -3.61 -2.72 -8.77
CA VAL A 80 -2.71 -2.36 -9.87
C VAL A 80 -3.50 -2.36 -11.18
N PRO A 81 -3.50 -1.26 -11.96
CA PRO A 81 -4.17 -1.24 -13.25
C PRO A 81 -3.39 -2.08 -14.27
N LEU A 82 -4.12 -2.92 -15.00
CA LEU A 82 -3.60 -3.67 -16.15
C LEU A 82 -3.98 -2.97 -17.47
N ALA A 83 -3.75 -3.63 -18.60
CA ALA A 83 -3.99 -3.05 -19.93
C ALA A 83 -5.48 -2.79 -20.23
N TYR A 84 -6.38 -3.50 -19.56
CA TYR A 84 -7.83 -3.38 -19.77
C TYR A 84 -8.54 -3.11 -18.44
N LEU A 85 -9.76 -2.58 -18.53
CA LEU A 85 -10.68 -2.32 -17.41
C LEU A 85 -10.18 -1.25 -16.41
N ASP A 86 -9.09 -0.55 -16.72
CA ASP A 86 -8.52 0.54 -15.90
C ASP A 86 -8.32 0.19 -14.42
N GLY A 87 -8.14 -1.10 -14.10
CA GLY A 87 -7.99 -1.60 -12.74
C GLY A 87 -9.29 -1.74 -11.94
N MET A 88 -10.46 -1.62 -12.57
CA MET A 88 -11.75 -1.88 -11.92
C MET A 88 -11.88 -3.33 -11.46
N ASP A 89 -11.39 -4.27 -12.26
CA ASP A 89 -11.28 -5.68 -11.93
C ASP A 89 -10.37 -5.91 -10.72
N SER A 90 -9.20 -5.26 -10.69
CA SER A 90 -8.29 -5.27 -9.54
C SER A 90 -8.97 -4.70 -8.29
N LEU A 91 -9.69 -3.57 -8.43
CA LEU A 91 -10.34 -2.87 -7.32
C LEU A 91 -11.39 -3.77 -6.66
N LEU A 92 -12.33 -4.29 -7.46
CA LEU A 92 -13.41 -5.12 -6.96
C LEU A 92 -12.89 -6.46 -6.40
N SER A 93 -11.84 -7.02 -6.98
CA SER A 93 -11.19 -8.24 -6.48
C SER A 93 -10.54 -8.06 -5.09
N ILE A 94 -10.15 -6.84 -4.73
CA ILE A 94 -9.48 -6.54 -3.47
C ILE A 94 -10.45 -6.00 -2.41
N VAL A 95 -11.35 -5.09 -2.77
CA VAL A 95 -12.19 -4.38 -1.79
C VAL A 95 -13.40 -5.18 -1.30
N GLN A 96 -13.93 -6.09 -2.12
CA GLN A 96 -15.17 -6.83 -1.81
C GLN A 96 -14.93 -8.07 -0.94
N MET A 97 -14.06 -7.95 0.06
CA MET A 97 -13.82 -9.05 0.99
C MET A 97 -15.08 -9.38 1.81
N PRO A 98 -15.36 -10.67 2.07
CA PRO A 98 -16.46 -11.06 2.93
C PRO A 98 -16.18 -10.66 4.40
N ALA A 99 -17.26 -10.65 5.21
CA ALA A 99 -17.14 -10.39 6.64
C ALA A 99 -16.15 -11.37 7.32
N GLY A 100 -15.24 -10.82 8.13
CA GLY A 100 -14.27 -11.58 8.92
C GLY A 100 -12.82 -11.41 8.48
N ILE A 101 -12.53 -11.19 7.19
CA ILE A 101 -11.16 -11.04 6.66
C ILE A 101 -11.02 -9.69 5.93
N PRO A 102 -10.77 -8.59 6.65
CA PRO A 102 -10.72 -7.25 6.04
C PRO A 102 -9.42 -7.01 5.27
N VAL A 103 -9.50 -6.20 4.22
CA VAL A 103 -8.35 -5.58 3.53
C VAL A 103 -8.60 -4.07 3.47
N ALA A 104 -7.60 -3.27 3.84
CA ALA A 104 -7.66 -1.83 3.71
C ALA A 104 -7.28 -1.42 2.29
N THR A 105 -8.28 -1.31 1.41
CA THR A 105 -8.05 -1.04 -0.02
C THR A 105 -7.88 0.45 -0.29
N VAL A 106 -6.81 0.83 -0.99
CA VAL A 106 -6.58 2.21 -1.48
C VAL A 106 -7.04 2.36 -2.94
N SER A 107 -6.91 3.57 -3.50
CA SER A 107 -7.24 3.85 -4.90
C SER A 107 -6.46 2.96 -5.87
N ILE A 108 -6.99 2.78 -7.09
CA ILE A 108 -6.27 2.14 -8.19
C ILE A 108 -4.95 2.89 -8.42
N GLY A 109 -3.84 2.15 -8.49
CA GLY A 109 -2.49 2.69 -8.60
C GLY A 109 -2.00 3.45 -7.35
N GLY A 110 -2.78 3.48 -6.26
CA GLY A 110 -2.56 4.31 -5.08
C GLY A 110 -1.45 3.86 -4.13
N ALA A 111 -0.32 3.37 -4.64
CA ALA A 111 0.76 2.83 -3.82
C ALA A 111 1.36 3.86 -2.86
N ARG A 112 1.53 5.13 -3.28
CA ARG A 112 1.96 6.20 -2.34
C ARG A 112 1.01 6.32 -1.15
N ASN A 113 -0.31 6.30 -1.40
CA ASN A 113 -1.32 6.32 -0.34
C ASN A 113 -1.28 5.06 0.53
N ALA A 114 -0.89 3.91 -0.01
CA ALA A 114 -0.69 2.71 0.79
C ALA A 114 0.47 2.86 1.78
N GLY A 115 1.58 3.48 1.36
CA GLY A 115 2.69 3.83 2.25
C GLY A 115 2.28 4.84 3.32
N LEU A 116 1.54 5.89 2.94
CA LEU A 116 0.98 6.87 3.88
C LEU A 116 0.00 6.24 4.89
N LEU A 117 -0.86 5.32 4.43
CA LEU A 117 -1.77 4.61 5.31
C LEU A 117 -1.02 3.69 6.28
N ALA A 118 0.03 3.00 5.82
CA ALA A 118 0.89 2.23 6.70
C ALA A 118 1.58 3.11 7.75
N ALA A 119 2.09 4.28 7.37
CA ALA A 119 2.65 5.27 8.31
C ALA A 119 1.61 5.71 9.35
N ARG A 120 0.37 5.98 8.95
CA ARG A 120 -0.74 6.31 9.87
C ARG A 120 -1.09 5.15 10.81
N ILE A 121 -1.12 3.92 10.32
CA ILE A 121 -1.39 2.73 11.15
C ILE A 121 -0.30 2.56 12.22
N LEU A 122 0.97 2.76 11.85
CA LEU A 122 2.09 2.66 12.77
C LEU A 122 2.13 3.84 13.76
N GLY A 123 1.91 5.06 13.26
CA GLY A 123 1.88 6.29 14.06
C GLY A 123 0.75 6.31 15.09
N ALA A 124 -0.31 5.51 14.91
CA ALA A 124 -1.34 5.36 15.94
C ALA A 124 -0.82 4.79 17.29
N ALA A 125 0.40 4.24 17.32
CA ALA A 125 1.07 3.77 18.52
C ALA A 125 2.53 4.29 18.64
N ASP A 126 2.90 5.30 17.86
CA ASP A 126 4.24 5.89 17.80
C ASP A 126 4.09 7.41 17.56
N ASP A 127 4.18 8.19 18.64
CA ASP A 127 3.93 9.63 18.64
C ASP A 127 4.92 10.38 17.72
N GLU A 128 6.19 9.96 17.66
CA GLU A 128 7.19 10.59 16.79
C GLU A 128 6.86 10.36 15.30
N LEU A 129 6.37 9.17 14.95
CA LEU A 129 5.88 8.92 13.60
C LEU A 129 4.56 9.67 13.33
N ALA A 130 3.67 9.78 14.31
CA ALA A 130 2.44 10.57 14.17
C ALA A 130 2.75 12.04 13.85
N ASP A 131 3.67 12.67 14.60
CA ASP A 131 4.12 14.04 14.38
C ASP A 131 4.68 14.24 12.97
N ARG A 132 5.47 13.28 12.45
CA ARG A 132 5.97 13.33 11.07
C ARG A 132 4.85 13.26 10.04
N VAL A 133 3.82 12.43 10.28
CA VAL A 133 2.64 12.35 9.40
C VAL A 133 1.82 13.65 9.44
N GLU A 134 1.70 14.30 10.58
CA GLU A 134 1.04 15.60 10.71
C GLU A 134 1.82 16.71 10.00
N ALA A 135 3.14 16.75 10.19
CA ALA A 135 4.03 17.69 9.50
C ALA A 135 3.95 17.54 7.97
N TYR A 136 3.85 16.30 7.46
CA TYR A 136 3.64 16.06 6.04
C TYR A 136 2.33 16.66 5.52
N ALA A 137 1.26 16.66 6.31
CA ALA A 137 -0.02 17.27 5.92
C ALA A 137 0.09 18.80 5.82
N VAL A 138 0.84 19.43 6.73
CA VAL A 138 1.11 20.88 6.69
C VAL A 138 1.97 21.26 5.49
N ASP A 139 3.00 20.45 5.18
CA ASP A 139 3.84 20.70 4.00
C ASP A 139 3.05 20.60 2.68
N LEU A 140 2.08 19.68 2.60
CA LEU A 140 1.18 19.60 1.44
C LEU A 140 0.38 20.89 1.23
N GLU A 141 -0.09 21.53 2.30
CA GLU A 141 -0.79 22.82 2.22
C GLU A 141 0.14 23.91 1.65
N ALA A 142 1.37 24.00 2.15
CA ALA A 142 2.36 24.94 1.65
C ALA A 142 2.69 24.70 0.16
N GLN A 143 2.83 23.45 -0.27
CA GLN A 143 3.06 23.10 -1.68
C GLN A 143 1.89 23.49 -2.59
N VAL A 144 0.64 23.44 -2.08
CA VAL A 144 -0.54 23.87 -2.85
C VAL A 144 -0.51 25.38 -3.07
N GLU A 145 -0.21 26.16 -2.04
CA GLU A 145 -0.11 27.62 -2.18
C GLU A 145 1.05 28.04 -3.09
N GLU A 146 2.21 27.39 -2.99
CA GLU A 146 3.33 27.66 -3.90
C GLU A 146 2.98 27.35 -5.37
N LYS A 147 2.20 26.29 -5.62
CA LYS A 147 1.69 25.97 -6.97
C LYS A 147 0.68 27.01 -7.45
N ASN A 148 -0.20 27.49 -6.56
CA ASN A 148 -1.19 28.52 -6.85
C ASN A 148 -0.51 29.83 -7.26
N ASP A 149 0.51 30.27 -6.51
CA ASP A 149 1.27 31.48 -6.81
C ASP A 149 2.04 31.37 -8.12
N ARG A 150 2.67 30.22 -8.39
CA ARG A 150 3.31 29.94 -9.68
C ARG A 150 2.32 30.01 -10.85
N LEU A 151 1.12 29.46 -10.69
CA LEU A 151 0.08 29.52 -11.71
C LEU A 151 -0.33 30.98 -11.98
N LYS A 152 -0.61 31.76 -10.94
CA LYS A 152 -0.95 33.18 -11.06
C LYS A 152 0.16 34.00 -11.71
N GLY A 153 1.42 33.73 -11.40
CA GLY A 153 2.57 34.41 -11.99
C GLY A 153 2.88 34.01 -13.44
N SER A 154 2.26 32.95 -13.96
CA SER A 154 2.39 32.50 -15.35
C SER A 154 1.36 33.11 -16.31
N LEU A 155 0.36 33.83 -15.76
CA LEU A 155 -0.66 34.59 -16.49
C LEU A 155 -0.21 36.03 -16.73
#